data_AF-A0A7C4BPF0-F1
#
_entry.id   AF-A0A7C4BPF0-F1
#
_cell.length_a   1.000
_cell.length_b   1.000
_cell.length_c   1.000
_cell.angle_alpha   90.00
_cell.angle_beta   90.00
_cell.angle_gamma   90.00
#
_symmetry.space_group_name_H-M   'P 1'
#
loop_
_entity.id
_entity.type
_entity.pdbx_description
1 polymer ?
#
loop_
_entity_poly.entity_id
_entity_poly.type
_entity_poly.pdbx_seq_one_letter_code
_entity_poly.pdbx_strand_id
1 'polypeptide(L)'
;AIKMCYEAGVRLLFHTVIEDVLASNGHIDGVVIWNKAGRNYLFAKQYIDCTGDGDLSAYAGASFEHYKAGQHGAYSAGFTFRLCNVDLTEMEADLEKKGLITQLAHAIKPYTNKPDVVRLGINTGKLKQMGVENAPGYFLSSSLRPREITYCNCINYGPNDGLDPDALSNAEIDLRGKMLDVADMFRKNIKGCEECYPAGPAPSAGQRRSRAIHCQYELSQEDCTEGRKFDDQIGCFAFIDNGNFFVKDAGYYGIPYRALIPRNLDNVLIAGRMMTVDLIAHNSTRNTVCCLVCGQSAGTAAGVSALKDISPSDLDIEELQNRLKSDGVLLEPYIDPIEK
;
A
#
# COMPACT_ATOMS: atom_id res chain seq x y z
N ALA A 1 -14.09 0.22 -8.83
CA ALA A 1 -13.28 -1.00 -9.03
C ALA A 1 -14.13 -2.28 -9.03
N ILE A 2 -14.60 -2.81 -7.89
CA ILE A 2 -15.32 -4.11 -7.84
C ILE A 2 -16.51 -4.18 -8.82
N LYS A 3 -17.39 -3.17 -8.80
CA LYS A 3 -18.54 -3.10 -9.70
C LYS A 3 -18.12 -3.07 -11.18
N MET A 4 -17.08 -2.30 -11.50
CA MET A 4 -16.50 -2.22 -12.85
C MET A 4 -15.95 -3.57 -13.32
N CYS A 5 -15.25 -4.32 -12.45
CA CYS A 5 -14.77 -5.67 -12.79
C CYS A 5 -15.96 -6.61 -13.08
N TYR A 6 -16.99 -6.57 -12.23
CA TYR A 6 -18.19 -7.38 -12.42
C TYR A 6 -18.91 -7.06 -13.73
N GLU A 7 -19.10 -5.78 -14.04
CA GLU A 7 -19.71 -5.30 -15.29
C GLU A 7 -18.88 -5.67 -16.54
N ALA A 8 -17.55 -5.75 -16.39
CA ALA A 8 -16.64 -6.21 -17.45
C ALA A 8 -16.61 -7.74 -17.61
N GLY A 9 -17.42 -8.50 -16.84
CA GLY A 9 -17.48 -9.96 -16.92
C GLY A 9 -16.37 -10.69 -16.14
N VAL A 10 -15.62 -9.99 -15.28
CA VAL A 10 -14.61 -10.62 -14.43
C VAL A 10 -15.31 -11.47 -13.36
N ARG A 11 -14.95 -12.75 -13.28
CA ARG A 11 -15.40 -13.63 -12.21
C ARG A 11 -14.64 -13.31 -10.93
N LEU A 12 -15.32 -12.68 -9.98
CA LEU A 12 -14.77 -12.34 -8.67
C LEU A 12 -14.98 -13.50 -7.67
N LEU A 13 -13.90 -13.95 -7.03
CA LEU A 13 -13.92 -14.98 -6.00
C LEU A 13 -13.49 -14.38 -4.65
N PHE A 14 -14.46 -13.85 -3.90
CA PHE A 14 -14.24 -13.46 -2.51
C PHE A 14 -14.15 -14.69 -1.60
N HIS A 15 -13.66 -14.50 -0.36
CA HIS A 15 -13.50 -15.57 0.63
C HIS A 15 -12.68 -16.77 0.12
N THR A 16 -11.71 -16.48 -0.75
CA THR A 16 -10.86 -17.47 -1.41
C THR A 16 -9.42 -17.13 -1.13
N VAL A 17 -8.63 -18.12 -0.75
CA VAL A 17 -7.18 -18.01 -0.51
C VAL A 17 -6.45 -18.99 -1.43
N ILE A 18 -5.23 -18.63 -1.81
CA ILE A 18 -4.31 -19.54 -2.50
C ILE A 18 -3.80 -20.54 -1.46
N GLU A 19 -3.96 -21.82 -1.75
CA GLU A 19 -3.44 -22.91 -0.92
C GLU A 19 -2.12 -23.45 -1.47
N ASP A 20 -2.02 -23.60 -2.79
CA ASP A 20 -0.85 -24.17 -3.45
C ASP A 20 -0.78 -23.73 -4.93
N VAL A 21 0.36 -23.92 -5.57
CA VAL A 21 0.56 -23.64 -7.00
C VAL A 21 1.19 -24.84 -7.67
N LEU A 22 0.54 -25.32 -8.74
CA LEU A 22 1.08 -26.34 -9.62
C LEU A 22 1.96 -25.64 -10.65
N ALA A 23 3.28 -25.77 -10.48
CA ALA A 23 4.25 -25.20 -11.40
C ALA A 23 5.33 -26.22 -11.77
N SER A 24 5.78 -26.19 -13.02
CA SER A 24 6.87 -27.03 -13.51
C SER A 24 7.74 -26.24 -14.50
N ASN A 25 9.07 -26.39 -14.38
CA ASN A 25 10.05 -25.75 -15.27
C ASN A 25 9.89 -24.22 -15.44
N GLY A 26 9.42 -23.51 -14.40
CA GLY A 26 9.20 -22.06 -14.46
C GLY A 26 7.86 -21.65 -15.09
N HIS A 27 6.94 -22.58 -15.29
CA HIS A 27 5.59 -22.31 -15.80
C HIS A 27 4.56 -22.68 -14.73
N ILE A 28 3.57 -21.79 -14.48
CA ILE A 28 2.40 -22.15 -13.66
C ILE A 28 1.38 -22.86 -14.53
N ASP A 29 1.11 -24.13 -14.22
CA ASP A 29 0.04 -24.92 -14.84
C ASP A 29 -1.32 -24.62 -14.19
N GLY A 30 -1.35 -24.37 -12.89
CA GLY A 30 -2.59 -24.16 -12.15
C GLY A 30 -2.39 -23.64 -10.74
N VAL A 31 -3.45 -23.05 -10.18
CA VAL A 31 -3.49 -22.58 -8.79
C VAL A 31 -4.53 -23.37 -8.03
N VAL A 32 -4.13 -23.87 -6.87
CA VAL A 32 -5.04 -24.54 -5.95
C VAL A 32 -5.55 -23.51 -4.96
N ILE A 33 -6.88 -23.37 -4.91
CA ILE A 33 -7.55 -22.42 -4.04
C ILE A 33 -8.39 -23.15 -3.00
N TRP A 34 -8.57 -22.49 -1.86
CA TRP A 34 -9.50 -22.91 -0.84
C TRP A 34 -10.54 -21.82 -0.56
N ASN A 35 -11.80 -22.24 -0.46
CA ASN A 35 -12.91 -21.43 0.05
C ASN A 35 -13.96 -22.34 0.70
N LYS A 36 -15.12 -21.77 1.09
CA LYS A 36 -16.20 -22.53 1.74
C LYS A 36 -16.80 -23.66 0.90
N ALA A 37 -16.59 -23.68 -0.42
CA ALA A 37 -16.98 -24.78 -1.29
C ALA A 37 -15.92 -25.90 -1.37
N GLY A 38 -14.81 -25.77 -0.66
CA GLY A 38 -13.70 -26.72 -0.63
C GLY A 38 -12.55 -26.32 -1.55
N ARG A 39 -11.68 -27.31 -1.81
CA ARG A 39 -10.46 -27.16 -2.61
C ARG A 39 -10.78 -27.24 -4.10
N ASN A 40 -10.34 -26.26 -4.88
CA ASN A 40 -10.58 -26.18 -6.33
C ASN A 40 -9.30 -25.82 -7.09
N TYR A 41 -9.26 -26.18 -8.37
CA TYR A 41 -8.15 -25.86 -9.27
C TYR A 41 -8.57 -24.79 -10.27
N LEU A 42 -7.73 -23.78 -10.45
CA LEU A 42 -7.90 -22.73 -11.45
C LEU A 42 -6.73 -22.73 -12.44
N PHE A 43 -7.06 -22.69 -13.72
CA PHE A 43 -6.10 -22.68 -14.82
C PHE A 43 -6.23 -21.36 -15.58
N ALA A 44 -5.10 -20.76 -15.94
CA ALA A 44 -5.04 -19.55 -16.73
C ALA A 44 -3.81 -19.55 -17.63
N LYS A 45 -3.86 -18.80 -18.73
CA LYS A 45 -2.68 -18.60 -19.58
C LYS A 45 -1.63 -17.72 -18.92
N GLN A 46 -2.10 -16.75 -18.13
CA GLN A 46 -1.29 -15.72 -17.50
C GLN A 46 -1.78 -15.48 -16.08
N TYR A 47 -0.84 -15.22 -15.18
CA TYR A 47 -1.12 -14.95 -13.78
C TYR A 47 -0.52 -13.61 -13.35
N ILE A 48 -1.16 -12.96 -12.38
CA ILE A 48 -0.64 -11.74 -11.76
C ILE A 48 -0.65 -11.93 -10.24
N ASP A 49 0.52 -11.88 -9.63
CA ASP A 49 0.68 -11.91 -8.18
C ASP A 49 0.49 -10.50 -7.61
N CYS A 50 -0.71 -10.28 -7.07
CA CYS A 50 -1.09 -9.09 -6.33
C CYS A 50 -1.34 -9.41 -4.85
N THR A 51 -0.75 -10.47 -4.26
CA THR A 51 -1.04 -10.81 -2.85
C THR A 51 -0.43 -9.82 -1.85
N GLY A 52 0.55 -9.04 -2.31
CA GLY A 52 1.36 -8.15 -1.49
C GLY A 52 2.50 -8.88 -0.75
N ASP A 53 2.40 -10.21 -0.60
CA ASP A 53 3.37 -11.07 0.07
C ASP A 53 4.12 -12.01 -0.90
N GLY A 54 3.76 -11.95 -2.20
CA GLY A 54 4.40 -12.73 -3.25
C GLY A 54 4.06 -14.21 -3.18
N ASP A 55 2.90 -14.58 -2.64
CA ASP A 55 2.57 -15.98 -2.32
C ASP A 55 2.46 -16.83 -3.59
N LEU A 56 1.79 -16.29 -4.63
CA LEU A 56 1.66 -17.00 -5.90
C LEU A 56 3.05 -17.28 -6.50
N SER A 57 3.90 -16.25 -6.56
CA SER A 57 5.23 -16.34 -7.15
C SER A 57 6.15 -17.25 -6.33
N ALA A 58 6.11 -17.13 -5.00
CA ALA A 58 6.91 -17.96 -4.10
C ALA A 58 6.50 -19.43 -4.17
N TYR A 59 5.19 -19.73 -4.21
CA TYR A 59 4.69 -21.11 -4.34
C TYR A 59 5.00 -21.71 -5.72
N ALA A 60 5.07 -20.87 -6.76
CA ALA A 60 5.53 -21.28 -8.09
C ALA A 60 7.05 -21.52 -8.18
N GLY A 61 7.81 -21.22 -7.12
CA GLY A 61 9.26 -21.43 -7.07
C GLY A 61 10.10 -20.23 -7.49
N ALA A 62 9.53 -19.02 -7.59
CA ALA A 62 10.34 -17.81 -7.79
C ALA A 62 11.33 -17.62 -6.63
N SER A 63 12.51 -17.09 -6.91
CA SER A 63 13.44 -16.69 -5.86
C SER A 63 12.97 -15.41 -5.18
N PHE A 64 13.17 -15.34 -3.86
CA PHE A 64 12.78 -14.18 -3.06
C PHE A 64 13.67 -13.99 -1.84
N GLU A 65 13.72 -12.75 -1.35
CA GLU A 65 14.19 -12.41 -0.01
C GLU A 65 13.04 -12.45 0.98
N HIS A 66 13.25 -13.04 2.16
CA HIS A 66 12.29 -13.04 3.28
C HIS A 66 12.83 -12.19 4.43
N TYR A 67 12.10 -11.14 4.78
CA TYR A 67 12.46 -10.22 5.86
C TYR A 67 11.85 -10.65 7.20
N LYS A 68 12.68 -11.23 8.07
CA LYS A 68 12.32 -11.65 9.43
C LYS A 68 12.54 -10.54 10.43
N ALA A 69 11.82 -10.59 11.56
CA ALA A 69 12.03 -9.66 12.66
C ALA A 69 13.51 -9.60 13.09
N GLY A 70 14.04 -8.38 13.27
CA GLY A 70 15.45 -8.14 13.61
C GLY A 70 16.42 -8.04 12.44
N GLN A 71 16.00 -8.37 11.21
CA GLN A 71 16.81 -8.20 10.01
C GLN A 71 16.69 -6.78 9.45
N HIS A 72 17.76 -6.31 8.78
CA HIS A 72 17.69 -5.09 8.01
C HIS A 72 16.61 -5.22 6.92
N GLY A 73 15.77 -4.20 6.79
CA GLY A 73 14.67 -4.20 5.83
C GLY A 73 13.33 -4.77 6.35
N ALA A 74 13.31 -5.43 7.51
CA ALA A 74 12.07 -5.83 8.16
C ALA A 74 11.24 -4.62 8.59
N TYR A 75 9.92 -4.72 8.47
CA TYR A 75 9.02 -3.57 8.62
C TYR A 75 7.97 -3.81 9.70
N SER A 76 7.45 -2.73 10.29
CA SER A 76 6.33 -2.80 11.21
C SER A 76 5.00 -3.08 10.49
N ALA A 77 4.14 -3.83 11.16
CA ALA A 77 2.72 -3.94 10.85
C ALA A 77 1.96 -2.74 11.44
N GLY A 78 0.79 -2.45 10.90
CA GLY A 78 -0.11 -1.45 11.44
C GLY A 78 -1.48 -1.50 10.77
N PHE A 79 -2.44 -0.78 11.34
CA PHE A 79 -3.70 -0.49 10.66
C PHE A 79 -4.19 0.91 11.04
N THR A 80 -5.12 1.42 10.24
CA THR A 80 -5.87 2.62 10.59
C THR A 80 -7.20 2.23 11.23
N PHE A 81 -7.75 3.14 12.00
CA PHE A 81 -9.07 3.05 12.59
C PHE A 81 -9.71 4.44 12.59
N ARG A 82 -11.00 4.49 12.93
CA ARG A 82 -11.73 5.75 13.05
C ARG A 82 -11.85 6.13 14.50
N LEU A 83 -11.78 7.42 14.80
CA LEU A 83 -12.26 7.96 16.06
C LEU A 83 -13.58 8.69 15.79
N CYS A 84 -14.67 8.15 16.32
CA CYS A 84 -16.03 8.64 16.07
C CYS A 84 -16.53 9.51 17.23
N ASN A 85 -17.62 10.24 16.99
CA ASN A 85 -18.28 11.12 17.96
C ASN A 85 -17.35 12.23 18.51
N VAL A 86 -16.62 12.87 17.61
CA VAL A 86 -15.71 13.97 17.93
C VAL A 86 -16.38 15.30 17.60
N ASP A 87 -16.33 16.28 18.50
CA ASP A 87 -16.55 17.68 18.13
C ASP A 87 -15.25 18.23 17.51
N LEU A 88 -15.22 18.28 16.18
CA LEU A 88 -14.00 18.67 15.46
C LEU A 88 -13.63 20.14 15.66
N THR A 89 -14.63 21.01 15.89
CA THR A 89 -14.39 22.44 16.11
C THR A 89 -13.78 22.67 17.49
N GLU A 90 -14.33 22.04 18.53
CA GLU A 90 -13.76 22.15 19.88
C GLU A 90 -12.38 21.49 19.97
N MET A 91 -12.22 20.32 19.33
CA MET A 91 -10.93 19.62 19.25
C MET A 91 -9.86 20.48 18.57
N GLU A 92 -10.15 21.07 17.41
CA GLU A 92 -9.22 21.95 16.72
C GLU A 92 -8.81 23.13 17.60
N ALA A 93 -9.77 23.81 18.23
CA ALA A 93 -9.49 24.95 19.10
C ALA A 93 -8.63 24.58 20.31
N ASP A 94 -8.85 23.41 20.92
CA ASP A 94 -8.04 22.93 22.05
C ASP A 94 -6.63 22.51 21.64
N LEU A 95 -6.49 21.83 20.50
CA LEU A 95 -5.19 21.48 19.93
C LEU A 95 -4.37 22.73 19.55
N GLU A 96 -5.02 23.72 18.95
CA GLU A 96 -4.41 25.02 18.61
C GLU A 96 -3.96 25.76 19.88
N LYS A 97 -4.84 25.86 20.89
CA LYS A 97 -4.52 26.48 22.19
C LYS A 97 -3.31 25.80 22.87
N LYS A 98 -3.21 24.48 22.76
CA LYS A 98 -2.07 23.71 23.28
C LYS A 98 -0.85 23.75 22.36
N GLY A 99 -0.95 24.35 21.18
CA GLY A 99 0.09 24.38 20.14
C GLY A 99 0.53 22.98 19.73
N LEU A 100 -0.43 22.09 19.51
CA LEU A 100 -0.22 20.67 19.17
C LEU A 100 -0.40 20.38 17.69
N ILE A 101 -0.93 21.30 16.89
CA ILE A 101 -1.20 21.07 15.47
C ILE A 101 0.11 21.10 14.67
N THR A 102 0.33 20.08 13.83
CA THR A 102 1.49 20.00 12.89
C THR A 102 1.06 20.00 11.42
N GLN A 103 -0.16 19.56 11.14
CA GLN A 103 -0.80 19.66 9.83
C GLN A 103 -2.27 19.98 10.05
N LEU A 104 -2.80 20.91 9.26
CA LEU A 104 -4.21 21.27 9.29
C LEU A 104 -4.64 21.68 7.91
N ALA A 105 -5.76 21.13 7.45
CA ALA A 105 -6.43 21.60 6.26
C ALA A 105 -7.93 21.46 6.44
N HIS A 106 -8.67 22.39 5.84
CA HIS A 106 -10.12 22.41 5.81
C HIS A 106 -10.62 22.29 4.38
N ALA A 107 -11.66 21.51 4.19
CA ALA A 107 -12.39 21.44 2.92
C ALA A 107 -13.85 21.10 3.18
N ILE A 108 -14.70 21.29 2.18
CA ILE A 108 -16.09 20.87 2.25
C ILE A 108 -16.12 19.34 2.13
N LYS A 109 -16.63 18.68 3.17
CA LYS A 109 -16.76 17.22 3.21
C LYS A 109 -17.94 16.77 2.34
N PRO A 110 -17.94 15.51 1.85
CA PRO A 110 -19.13 14.93 1.24
C PRO A 110 -20.36 15.10 2.14
N TYR A 111 -21.49 15.47 1.54
CA TYR A 111 -22.79 15.67 2.20
C TYR A 111 -22.85 16.85 3.19
N THR A 112 -21.87 17.76 3.20
CA THR A 112 -21.92 19.02 3.96
C THR A 112 -21.86 20.23 3.03
N ASN A 113 -22.03 21.43 3.60
CA ASN A 113 -22.01 22.70 2.87
C ASN A 113 -21.06 23.75 3.49
N LYS A 114 -20.25 23.35 4.48
CA LYS A 114 -19.29 24.22 5.16
C LYS A 114 -17.93 23.52 5.24
N PRO A 115 -16.82 24.27 5.13
CA PRO A 115 -15.50 23.74 5.42
C PRO A 115 -15.43 23.17 6.85
N ASP A 116 -14.73 22.05 6.98
CA ASP A 116 -14.47 21.37 8.24
C ASP A 116 -13.08 20.72 8.15
N VAL A 117 -12.49 20.29 9.26
CA VAL A 117 -11.16 19.68 9.31
C VAL A 117 -11.16 18.43 8.41
N VAL A 118 -10.29 18.38 7.41
CA VAL A 118 -10.09 17.21 6.53
C VAL A 118 -8.72 16.58 6.67
N ARG A 119 -7.74 17.32 7.19
CA ARG A 119 -6.39 16.85 7.50
C ARG A 119 -6.00 17.30 8.89
N LEU A 120 -5.41 16.41 9.67
CA LEU A 120 -4.91 16.71 11.00
C LEU A 120 -3.60 15.97 11.27
N GLY A 121 -2.60 16.69 11.74
CA GLY A 121 -1.40 16.15 12.35
C GLY A 121 -1.25 16.67 13.77
N ILE A 122 -0.85 15.81 14.71
CA ILE A 122 -0.68 16.18 16.13
C ILE A 122 0.77 15.95 16.55
N ASN A 123 1.33 16.92 17.26
CA ASN A 123 2.65 16.85 17.87
C ASN A 123 2.61 15.97 19.12
N THR A 124 2.78 14.67 18.91
CA THR A 124 2.78 13.69 20.00
C THR A 124 3.99 13.81 20.93
N GLY A 125 5.11 14.36 20.46
CA GLY A 125 6.26 14.67 21.30
C GLY A 125 5.92 15.71 22.37
N LYS A 126 5.18 16.75 21.99
CA LYS A 126 4.69 17.76 22.93
C LYS A 126 3.62 17.20 23.88
N LEU A 127 2.73 16.32 23.40
CA LEU A 127 1.81 15.58 24.30
C LEU A 127 2.57 14.84 25.40
N LYS A 128 3.65 14.12 25.04
CA LYS A 128 4.49 13.43 26.02
C LYS A 128 5.16 14.38 27.00
N GLN A 129 5.67 15.53 26.54
CA GLN A 129 6.25 16.56 27.41
C GLN A 129 5.23 17.15 28.39
N MET A 130 3.95 17.18 28.00
CA MET A 130 2.83 17.58 28.86
C MET A 130 2.39 16.49 29.85
N GLY A 131 3.06 15.33 29.87
CA GLY A 131 2.73 14.21 30.76
C GLY A 131 1.57 13.34 30.28
N VAL A 132 1.17 13.43 29.01
CA VAL A 132 0.12 12.58 28.46
C VAL A 132 0.64 11.16 28.27
N GLU A 133 0.12 10.24 29.08
CA GLU A 133 0.41 8.81 28.98
C GLU A 133 -0.11 8.22 27.67
N ASN A 134 0.57 7.17 27.18
CA ASN A 134 0.20 6.42 25.97
C ASN A 134 0.10 7.25 24.68
N ALA A 135 0.67 8.46 24.63
CA ALA A 135 0.75 9.23 23.40
C ALA A 135 1.55 8.46 22.31
N PRO A 136 1.00 8.30 21.09
CA PRO A 136 1.65 7.50 20.05
C PRO A 136 2.96 8.12 19.56
N GLY A 137 3.75 7.36 18.80
CA GLY A 137 5.01 7.85 18.22
C GLY A 137 4.82 9.02 17.24
N TYR A 138 3.67 9.07 16.57
CA TYR A 138 3.24 10.12 15.65
C TYR A 138 1.71 10.07 15.55
N PHE A 139 1.10 11.10 15.00
CA PHE A 139 -0.32 11.08 14.68
C PHE A 139 -0.58 11.88 13.41
N LEU A 140 -1.04 11.19 12.38
CA LEU A 140 -1.51 11.78 11.13
C LEU A 140 -2.87 11.21 10.81
N SER A 141 -3.78 12.06 10.35
CA SER A 141 -5.12 11.61 10.01
C SER A 141 -5.78 12.46 8.95
N SER A 142 -6.79 11.87 8.33
CA SER A 142 -7.76 12.57 7.52
C SER A 142 -9.16 12.37 8.10
N SER A 143 -10.02 13.37 7.92
CA SER A 143 -11.42 13.34 8.35
C SER A 143 -12.31 13.55 7.13
N LEU A 144 -13.01 12.49 6.72
CA LEU A 144 -13.86 12.52 5.53
C LEU A 144 -15.34 12.68 5.87
N ARG A 145 -15.69 12.64 7.16
CA ARG A 145 -17.08 12.77 7.63
C ARG A 145 -17.16 13.74 8.81
N PRO A 146 -18.32 14.40 9.00
CA PRO A 146 -18.59 15.14 10.22
C PRO A 146 -18.45 14.25 11.44
N ARG A 147 -17.92 14.82 12.52
CA ARG A 147 -17.77 14.16 13.83
C ARG A 147 -16.96 12.86 13.84
N GLU A 148 -16.05 12.70 12.89
CA GLU A 148 -15.24 11.51 12.73
C GLU A 148 -13.82 11.88 12.29
N ILE A 149 -12.80 11.34 12.95
CA ILE A 149 -11.44 11.27 12.43
C ILE A 149 -11.33 9.93 11.70
N THR A 150 -11.37 9.95 10.36
CA THR A 150 -11.62 8.74 9.54
C THR A 150 -10.41 7.82 9.40
N TYR A 151 -9.18 8.36 9.36
CA TYR A 151 -7.97 7.56 9.14
C TYR A 151 -6.90 7.86 10.20
N CYS A 152 -7.13 7.46 11.44
CA CYS A 152 -6.12 7.56 12.49
C CYS A 152 -4.92 6.66 12.13
N ASN A 153 -3.85 7.27 11.62
CA ASN A 153 -2.59 6.62 11.34
C ASN A 153 -1.58 7.00 12.43
N CYS A 154 -1.51 6.17 13.47
CA CYS A 154 -0.71 6.46 14.67
C CYS A 154 -0.23 5.21 15.43
N ILE A 155 -0.59 4.00 14.99
CA ILE A 155 -0.27 2.75 15.68
C ILE A 155 0.55 1.85 14.77
N ASN A 156 1.62 1.26 15.33
CA ASN A 156 2.52 0.33 14.65
C ASN A 156 2.99 -0.73 15.65
N TYR A 157 3.30 -1.92 15.12
CA TYR A 157 3.91 -3.04 15.84
C TYR A 157 5.08 -3.60 15.04
N GLY A 158 6.21 -3.86 15.68
CA GLY A 158 7.38 -4.46 15.03
C GLY A 158 8.65 -3.62 15.06
N PRO A 159 9.69 -3.95 14.27
CA PRO A 159 9.66 -4.82 13.07
C PRO A 159 9.04 -6.21 13.27
N ASN A 160 8.23 -6.64 12.30
CA ASN A 160 7.40 -7.84 12.36
C ASN A 160 7.66 -8.77 11.17
N ASP A 161 7.47 -10.08 11.33
CA ASP A 161 7.52 -11.04 10.24
C ASP A 161 6.12 -11.24 9.64
N GLY A 162 5.99 -10.98 8.34
CA GLY A 162 4.73 -11.11 7.61
C GLY A 162 4.30 -12.53 7.27
N LEU A 163 5.20 -13.50 7.43
CA LEU A 163 4.95 -14.91 7.10
C LEU A 163 4.81 -15.77 8.36
N ASP A 164 5.00 -15.20 9.54
CA ASP A 164 4.85 -15.88 10.82
C ASP A 164 3.43 -15.61 11.38
N PRO A 165 2.57 -16.66 11.48
CA PRO A 165 1.20 -16.49 11.97
C PRO A 165 1.12 -16.06 13.44
N ASP A 166 2.09 -16.44 14.28
CA ASP A 166 2.11 -16.03 15.68
C ASP A 166 2.53 -14.57 15.79
N ALA A 167 3.50 -14.13 14.98
CA ALA A 167 3.91 -12.73 14.91
C ALA A 167 2.76 -11.81 14.45
N LEU A 168 2.02 -12.23 13.41
CA LEU A 168 0.82 -11.53 12.95
C LEU A 168 -0.28 -11.48 14.04
N SER A 169 -0.51 -12.58 14.75
CA SER A 169 -1.50 -12.64 15.83
C SER A 169 -1.13 -11.71 16.99
N ASN A 170 0.15 -11.69 17.38
CA ASN A 170 0.66 -10.78 18.41
C ASN A 170 0.54 -9.31 17.98
N ALA A 171 0.80 -9.02 16.70
CA ALA A 171 0.60 -7.68 16.14
C ALA A 171 -0.87 -7.25 16.23
N GLU A 172 -1.82 -8.13 15.92
CA GLU A 172 -3.26 -7.82 16.05
C GLU A 172 -3.66 -7.50 17.48
N ILE A 173 -3.21 -8.30 18.46
CA ILE A 173 -3.53 -8.11 19.87
C ILE A 173 -3.01 -6.74 20.35
N ASP A 174 -1.73 -6.46 20.09
CA ASP A 174 -1.09 -5.19 20.51
C ASP A 174 -1.72 -3.98 19.83
N LEU A 175 -1.90 -4.02 18.51
CA LEU A 175 -2.44 -2.88 17.76
C LEU A 175 -3.89 -2.57 18.17
N ARG A 176 -4.71 -3.60 18.46
CA ARG A 176 -6.07 -3.40 18.98
C ARG A 176 -6.06 -2.82 20.39
N GLY A 177 -5.12 -3.22 21.25
CA GLY A 177 -4.88 -2.57 22.54
C GLY A 177 -4.53 -1.10 22.38
N LYS A 178 -3.51 -0.78 21.57
CA LYS A 178 -3.09 0.61 21.29
C LYS A 178 -4.19 1.47 20.70
N MET A 179 -5.08 0.90 19.88
CA MET A 179 -6.25 1.61 19.36
C MET A 179 -7.17 2.09 20.50
N LEU A 180 -7.43 1.24 21.49
CA LEU A 180 -8.22 1.59 22.67
C LEU A 180 -7.48 2.63 23.52
N ASP A 181 -6.18 2.46 23.74
CA ASP A 181 -5.36 3.41 24.50
C ASP A 181 -5.35 4.80 23.87
N VAL A 182 -5.27 4.89 22.54
CA VAL A 182 -5.34 6.16 21.82
C VAL A 182 -6.71 6.82 22.03
N ALA A 183 -7.81 6.08 21.91
CA ALA A 183 -9.13 6.65 22.17
C ALA A 183 -9.27 7.16 23.61
N ASP A 184 -8.78 6.41 24.59
CA ASP A 184 -8.75 6.83 26.00
C ASP A 184 -7.90 8.09 26.22
N MET A 185 -6.75 8.17 25.54
CA MET A 185 -5.90 9.36 25.57
C MET A 185 -6.64 10.59 25.03
N PHE A 186 -7.34 10.47 23.89
CA PHE A 186 -8.14 11.56 23.34
C PHE A 186 -9.25 11.99 24.31
N ARG A 187 -10.04 11.04 24.86
CA ARG A 187 -11.11 11.34 25.82
C ARG A 187 -10.63 12.11 27.05
N LYS A 188 -9.47 11.74 27.59
CA LYS A 188 -8.93 12.33 28.83
C LYS A 188 -8.23 13.67 28.60
N ASN A 189 -7.65 13.89 27.42
CA ASN A 189 -6.66 14.95 27.23
C ASN A 189 -7.04 15.98 26.17
N ILE A 190 -8.01 15.71 25.29
CA ILE A 190 -8.36 16.59 24.17
C ILE A 190 -9.84 16.95 24.27
N LYS A 191 -10.14 18.26 24.27
CA LYS A 191 -11.53 18.72 24.33
C LYS A 191 -12.29 18.39 23.04
N GLY A 192 -13.60 18.20 23.14
CA GLY A 192 -14.42 17.75 22.02
C GLY A 192 -14.28 16.26 21.73
N CYS A 193 -13.46 15.53 22.49
CA CYS A 193 -13.27 14.10 22.35
C CYS A 193 -13.77 13.30 23.55
N GLU A 194 -14.44 13.90 24.52
CA GLU A 194 -14.82 13.28 25.80
C GLU A 194 -15.67 12.01 25.61
N GLU A 195 -16.56 12.03 24.62
CA GLU A 195 -17.48 10.93 24.27
C GLU A 195 -17.03 10.19 22.99
N CYS A 196 -15.78 10.36 22.56
CA CYS A 196 -15.28 9.71 21.37
C CYS A 196 -15.06 8.20 21.60
N TYR A 197 -15.11 7.42 20.52
CA TYR A 197 -14.83 5.99 20.58
C TYR A 197 -14.16 5.49 19.30
N PRO A 198 -13.30 4.46 19.39
CA PRO A 198 -12.67 3.89 18.22
C PRO A 198 -13.68 3.00 17.47
N ALA A 199 -13.66 3.05 16.14
CA ALA A 199 -14.57 2.25 15.31
C ALA A 199 -13.93 1.84 13.99
N GLY A 200 -14.39 0.71 13.44
CA GLY A 200 -13.95 0.19 12.15
C GLY A 200 -12.43 0.11 12.01
N PRO A 201 -11.71 -0.59 12.92
CA PRO A 201 -10.34 -0.98 12.63
C PRO A 201 -10.29 -1.77 11.31
N ALA A 202 -9.13 -1.77 10.65
CA ALA A 202 -8.95 -2.68 9.52
C ALA A 202 -9.26 -4.13 9.93
N PRO A 203 -9.78 -4.96 9.00
CA PRO A 203 -10.10 -6.35 9.29
C PRO A 203 -8.91 -7.17 9.77
N SER A 204 -7.70 -6.81 9.35
CA SER A 204 -6.45 -7.44 9.75
C SER A 204 -5.31 -6.43 9.92
N ALA A 205 -4.24 -6.83 10.59
CA ALA A 205 -3.00 -6.08 10.61
C ALA A 205 -2.35 -6.01 9.21
N GLY A 206 -2.04 -4.79 8.75
CA GLY A 206 -1.38 -4.56 7.47
C GLY A 206 0.13 -4.69 7.60
N GLN A 207 0.68 -5.84 7.20
CA GLN A 207 2.11 -6.00 7.05
C GLN A 207 2.62 -5.16 5.87
N ARG A 208 3.72 -4.43 6.08
CA ARG A 208 4.29 -3.52 5.05
C ARG A 208 5.41 -4.14 4.22
N ARG A 209 5.99 -5.26 4.67
CA ARG A 209 7.02 -6.02 3.93
C ARG A 209 7.10 -7.45 4.46
N SER A 210 7.31 -8.41 3.58
CA SER A 210 7.40 -9.85 3.92
C SER A 210 8.39 -10.53 2.99
N ARG A 211 7.99 -10.79 1.74
CA ARG A 211 8.87 -11.19 0.65
C ARG A 211 9.16 -10.03 -0.30
N ALA A 212 10.35 -10.05 -0.88
CA ALA A 212 10.66 -9.34 -2.13
C ALA A 212 11.01 -10.38 -3.19
N ILE A 213 10.23 -10.43 -4.27
CA ILE A 213 10.45 -11.37 -5.37
C ILE A 213 11.57 -10.81 -6.27
N HIS A 214 12.57 -11.63 -6.57
CA HIS A 214 13.62 -11.22 -7.50
C HIS A 214 13.05 -11.16 -8.91
N CYS A 215 12.97 -9.94 -9.44
CA CYS A 215 12.53 -9.70 -10.81
C CYS A 215 13.72 -9.48 -11.75
N GLN A 216 13.46 -9.43 -13.05
CA GLN A 216 14.48 -9.14 -14.07
C GLN A 216 15.18 -7.79 -13.82
N TYR A 217 14.54 -6.88 -13.09
CA TYR A 217 15.17 -5.68 -12.55
C TYR A 217 14.71 -5.40 -11.12
N GLU A 218 15.63 -4.92 -10.30
CA GLU A 218 15.37 -4.51 -8.93
C GLU A 218 15.65 -3.02 -8.83
N LEU A 219 14.60 -2.24 -8.57
CA LEU A 219 14.75 -0.79 -8.35
C LEU A 219 15.61 -0.54 -7.12
N SER A 220 16.66 0.26 -7.30
CA SER A 220 17.57 0.68 -6.23
C SER A 220 17.16 2.02 -5.61
N GLN A 221 17.72 2.33 -4.44
CA GLN A 221 17.65 3.68 -3.87
C GLN A 221 18.07 4.75 -4.89
N GLU A 222 19.18 4.52 -5.61
CA GLU A 222 19.74 5.47 -6.57
C GLU A 222 18.79 5.73 -7.73
N ASP A 223 18.13 4.68 -8.27
CA ASP A 223 17.13 4.84 -9.33
C ASP A 223 16.00 5.78 -8.89
N CYS A 224 15.54 5.63 -7.64
CA CYS A 224 14.49 6.48 -7.07
C CYS A 224 15.00 7.90 -6.79
N THR A 225 16.15 8.06 -6.13
CA THR A 225 16.64 9.39 -5.69
C THR A 225 17.20 10.22 -6.83
N GLU A 226 17.86 9.62 -7.83
CA GLU A 226 18.38 10.35 -9.00
C GLU A 226 17.34 10.53 -10.11
N GLY A 227 16.11 10.00 -9.93
CA GLY A 227 15.02 10.22 -10.87
C GLY A 227 15.17 9.47 -12.20
N ARG A 228 15.79 8.29 -12.17
CA ARG A 228 16.16 7.51 -13.37
C ARG A 228 14.96 7.24 -14.28
N LYS A 229 15.20 7.30 -15.60
CA LYS A 229 14.24 6.92 -16.65
C LYS A 229 14.66 5.61 -17.31
N PHE A 230 13.69 4.92 -17.88
CA PHE A 230 13.90 3.63 -18.52
C PHE A 230 13.24 3.59 -19.89
N ASP A 231 13.86 2.89 -20.85
CA ASP A 231 13.29 2.72 -22.19
C ASP A 231 11.98 1.91 -22.15
N ASP A 232 11.89 0.97 -21.19
CA ASP A 232 10.73 0.12 -20.93
C ASP A 232 9.84 0.62 -19.79
N GLN A 233 9.76 1.94 -19.61
CA GLN A 233 8.96 2.57 -18.56
C GLN A 233 7.47 2.31 -18.76
N ILE A 234 6.80 1.86 -17.71
CA ILE A 234 5.34 1.58 -17.67
C ILE A 234 4.58 2.56 -16.78
N GLY A 235 5.29 3.47 -16.12
CA GLY A 235 4.74 4.54 -15.31
C GLY A 235 5.82 5.34 -14.62
N CYS A 236 5.41 6.37 -13.90
CA CYS A 236 6.30 7.19 -13.08
C CYS A 236 5.78 7.37 -11.65
N PHE A 237 6.70 7.59 -10.70
CA PHE A 237 6.37 7.94 -9.33
C PHE A 237 7.43 8.87 -8.71
N ALA A 238 7.10 9.51 -7.58
CA ALA A 238 7.98 10.53 -6.99
C ALA A 238 8.03 10.54 -5.46
N PHE A 239 7.12 9.82 -4.78
CA PHE A 239 7.00 9.93 -3.34
C PHE A 239 7.76 8.80 -2.62
N ILE A 240 8.74 9.16 -1.79
CA ILE A 240 9.45 8.23 -0.91
C ILE A 240 8.94 8.44 0.52
N ASP A 241 8.36 7.41 1.13
CA ASP A 241 7.82 7.47 2.50
C ASP A 241 8.94 7.38 3.56
N ASN A 242 9.93 8.26 3.43
CA ASN A 242 11.09 8.42 4.30
C ASN A 242 11.65 9.85 4.14
N GLY A 243 11.48 10.69 5.16
CA GLY A 243 11.82 12.12 5.09
C GLY A 243 13.31 12.46 4.91
N ASN A 244 14.19 11.46 4.86
CA ASN A 244 15.61 11.64 4.57
C ASN A 244 15.95 11.52 3.08
N PHE A 245 14.99 11.07 2.25
CA PHE A 245 15.23 10.78 0.84
C PHE A 245 14.14 11.43 -0.02
N PHE A 246 14.59 12.08 -1.09
CA PHE A 246 13.72 12.75 -2.06
C PHE A 246 14.23 12.43 -3.45
N VAL A 247 13.34 12.49 -4.44
CA VAL A 247 13.76 12.52 -5.83
C VAL A 247 14.42 13.87 -6.08
N LYS A 248 15.60 13.82 -6.69
CA LYS A 248 16.39 14.99 -7.08
C LYS A 248 15.54 15.98 -7.87
N ASP A 249 15.79 17.26 -7.61
CA ASP A 249 15.12 18.40 -8.26
C ASP A 249 13.58 18.36 -8.14
N ALA A 250 13.05 17.75 -7.06
CA ALA A 250 11.61 17.50 -6.88
C ALA A 250 10.97 16.76 -8.08
N GLY A 251 11.76 15.95 -8.77
CA GLY A 251 11.37 15.24 -9.97
C GLY A 251 10.59 13.95 -9.70
N TYR A 252 10.73 13.02 -10.63
CA TYR A 252 10.13 11.68 -10.59
C TYR A 252 11.14 10.63 -11.05
N TYR A 253 10.87 9.36 -10.78
CA TYR A 253 11.58 8.23 -11.36
C TYR A 253 10.62 7.34 -12.15
N GLY A 254 11.17 6.60 -13.11
CA GLY A 254 10.44 5.64 -13.93
C GLY A 254 10.28 4.28 -13.25
N ILE A 255 9.21 3.56 -13.60
CA ILE A 255 9.03 2.16 -13.22
C ILE A 255 9.27 1.32 -14.48
N PRO A 256 10.35 0.53 -14.56
CA PRO A 256 10.62 -0.29 -15.74
C PRO A 256 9.73 -1.56 -15.74
N TYR A 257 9.26 -1.98 -16.91
CA TYR A 257 8.42 -3.16 -17.06
C TYR A 257 9.06 -4.43 -16.50
N ARG A 258 10.37 -4.61 -16.73
CA ARG A 258 11.13 -5.74 -16.20
C ARG A 258 11.20 -5.82 -14.67
N ALA A 259 10.81 -4.78 -13.93
CA ALA A 259 10.63 -4.87 -12.48
C ALA A 259 9.34 -5.63 -12.09
N LEU A 260 8.43 -5.87 -13.04
CA LEU A 260 7.22 -6.67 -12.81
C LEU A 260 7.39 -8.15 -13.16
N ILE A 261 8.50 -8.55 -13.79
CA ILE A 261 8.71 -9.91 -14.30
C ILE A 261 9.60 -10.69 -13.32
N PRO A 262 9.05 -11.66 -12.55
CA PRO A 262 9.86 -12.53 -11.70
C PRO A 262 10.91 -13.30 -12.50
N ARG A 263 12.08 -13.52 -11.93
CA ARG A 263 13.08 -14.41 -12.53
C ARG A 263 12.57 -15.85 -12.49
N ASN A 264 12.86 -16.61 -13.56
CA ASN A 264 12.56 -18.04 -13.69
C ASN A 264 11.05 -18.38 -13.70
N LEU A 265 10.17 -17.41 -13.94
CA LEU A 265 8.75 -17.66 -14.24
C LEU A 265 8.38 -17.01 -15.58
N ASP A 266 7.67 -17.75 -16.44
CA ASP A 266 7.40 -17.34 -17.83
C ASP A 266 5.94 -16.87 -18.08
N ASN A 267 5.03 -17.07 -17.13
CA ASN A 267 3.62 -16.71 -17.27
C ASN A 267 3.06 -15.95 -16.05
N VAL A 268 3.94 -15.26 -15.32
CA VAL A 268 3.63 -14.53 -14.09
C VAL A 268 4.16 -13.11 -14.15
N LEU A 269 3.34 -12.16 -13.73
CA LEU A 269 3.75 -10.80 -13.38
C LEU A 269 3.50 -10.56 -11.90
N ILE A 270 4.30 -9.70 -11.26
CA ILE A 270 4.01 -9.21 -9.91
C ILE A 270 3.52 -7.76 -9.96
N ALA A 271 2.63 -7.39 -9.05
CA ALA A 271 2.29 -6.00 -8.82
C ALA A 271 1.98 -5.76 -7.34
N GLY A 272 2.72 -4.83 -6.72
CA GLY A 272 2.53 -4.47 -5.33
C GLY A 272 3.86 -4.27 -4.60
N ARG A 273 3.82 -4.46 -3.28
CA ARG A 273 4.91 -4.15 -2.37
C ARG A 273 6.07 -5.16 -2.34
N MET A 274 6.09 -6.15 -3.23
CA MET A 274 7.10 -7.22 -3.27
C MET A 274 8.16 -7.05 -4.37
N MET A 275 8.26 -5.85 -4.97
CA MET A 275 9.01 -5.60 -6.21
C MET A 275 10.53 -5.43 -6.04
N THR A 276 11.01 -5.03 -4.86
CA THR A 276 12.42 -4.69 -4.67
C THR A 276 12.94 -5.11 -3.30
N VAL A 277 14.21 -5.52 -3.28
CA VAL A 277 14.95 -5.84 -2.07
C VAL A 277 15.56 -4.60 -1.39
N ASP A 278 15.73 -3.49 -2.13
CA ASP A 278 16.23 -2.23 -1.59
C ASP A 278 15.18 -1.59 -0.67
N LEU A 279 15.57 -1.28 0.57
CA LEU A 279 14.66 -0.75 1.58
C LEU A 279 14.13 0.65 1.22
N ILE A 280 14.97 1.52 0.66
CA ILE A 280 14.56 2.89 0.35
C ILE A 280 13.67 2.90 -0.89
N ALA A 281 14.02 2.15 -1.93
CA ALA A 281 13.14 1.94 -3.07
C ALA A 281 11.79 1.34 -2.61
N HIS A 282 11.81 0.35 -1.70
CA HIS A 282 10.59 -0.21 -1.09
C HIS A 282 9.75 0.84 -0.36
N ASN A 283 10.35 1.85 0.31
CA ASN A 283 9.60 2.93 0.95
C ASN A 283 8.80 3.77 -0.05
N SER A 284 9.18 3.73 -1.33
CA SER A 284 8.48 4.39 -2.42
C SER A 284 7.50 3.44 -3.13
N THR A 285 7.98 2.29 -3.62
CA THR A 285 7.21 1.38 -4.47
C THR A 285 6.06 0.68 -3.74
N ARG A 286 6.13 0.51 -2.42
CA ARG A 286 5.02 -0.04 -1.62
C ARG A 286 3.81 0.90 -1.52
N ASN A 287 3.96 2.16 -1.91
CA ASN A 287 2.89 3.14 -1.77
C ASN A 287 1.69 2.73 -2.63
N THR A 288 0.48 2.90 -2.09
CA THR A 288 -0.76 2.51 -2.78
C THR A 288 -0.86 3.06 -4.20
N VAL A 289 -0.45 4.31 -4.43
CA VAL A 289 -0.50 4.92 -5.77
C VAL A 289 0.48 4.24 -6.72
N CYS A 290 1.71 3.97 -6.28
CA CYS A 290 2.68 3.22 -7.08
C CYS A 290 2.16 1.80 -7.38
N CYS A 291 1.60 1.10 -6.39
CA CYS A 291 0.99 -0.21 -6.58
C CYS A 291 -0.16 -0.19 -7.62
N LEU A 292 -0.96 0.87 -7.66
CA LEU A 292 -2.03 1.02 -8.67
C LEU A 292 -1.46 1.18 -10.08
N VAL A 293 -0.40 1.96 -10.25
CA VAL A 293 0.32 2.13 -11.54
C VAL A 293 0.88 0.78 -12.01
N CYS A 294 1.54 0.04 -11.11
CA CYS A 294 2.06 -1.28 -11.42
C CYS A 294 0.93 -2.28 -11.75
N GLY A 295 -0.18 -2.22 -11.02
CA GLY A 295 -1.34 -3.08 -11.25
C GLY A 295 -2.01 -2.85 -12.61
N GLN A 296 -2.18 -1.60 -13.04
CA GLN A 296 -2.69 -1.26 -14.37
C GLN A 296 -1.77 -1.82 -15.47
N SER A 297 -0.46 -1.67 -15.26
CA SER A 297 0.56 -2.12 -16.21
C SER A 297 0.61 -3.66 -16.31
N ALA A 298 0.63 -4.34 -15.16
CA ALA A 298 0.60 -5.80 -15.10
C ALA A 298 -0.67 -6.39 -15.73
N GLY A 299 -1.84 -5.80 -15.43
CA GLY A 299 -3.12 -6.23 -15.99
C GLY A 299 -3.18 -6.07 -17.51
N THR A 300 -2.69 -4.94 -18.02
CA THR A 300 -2.61 -4.67 -19.46
C THR A 300 -1.68 -5.66 -20.15
N ALA A 301 -0.48 -5.84 -19.61
CA ALA A 301 0.52 -6.76 -20.17
C ALA A 301 0.01 -8.21 -20.17
N ALA A 302 -0.52 -8.72 -19.05
CA ALA A 302 -1.08 -10.06 -18.97
C ALA A 302 -2.22 -10.29 -19.98
N GLY A 303 -3.09 -9.28 -20.17
CA GLY A 303 -4.16 -9.34 -21.16
C GLY A 303 -3.65 -9.45 -22.58
N VAL A 304 -2.65 -8.65 -22.97
CA VAL A 304 -2.05 -8.70 -24.31
C VAL A 304 -1.29 -10.02 -24.52
N SER A 305 -0.48 -10.43 -23.55
CA SER A 305 0.26 -11.70 -23.57
C SER A 305 -0.69 -12.91 -23.70
N ALA A 306 -1.81 -12.93 -22.99
CA ALA A 306 -2.80 -14.01 -23.07
C ALA A 306 -3.50 -14.09 -24.44
N LEU A 307 -3.76 -12.94 -25.08
CA LEU A 307 -4.36 -12.88 -26.42
C LEU A 307 -3.40 -13.34 -27.50
N LYS A 308 -2.11 -13.03 -27.34
CA LYS A 308 -1.04 -13.41 -28.29
C LYS A 308 -0.43 -14.78 -28.04
N ASP A 309 -0.75 -15.40 -26.90
CA ASP A 309 -0.19 -16.69 -26.48
C ASP A 309 1.35 -16.64 -26.34
N ILE A 310 1.86 -15.57 -25.74
CA ILE A 310 3.29 -15.33 -25.49
C ILE A 310 3.56 -15.13 -24.00
N SER A 311 4.81 -15.32 -23.58
CA SER A 311 5.26 -14.92 -22.24
C SER A 311 5.15 -13.40 -22.07
N PRO A 312 4.84 -12.89 -20.87
CA PRO A 312 5.00 -11.47 -20.54
C PRO A 312 6.41 -10.94 -20.82
N SER A 313 7.46 -11.77 -20.70
CA SER A 313 8.83 -11.38 -21.04
C SER A 313 9.07 -11.08 -22.52
N ASP A 314 8.22 -11.64 -23.39
CA ASP A 314 8.36 -11.55 -24.84
C ASP A 314 7.44 -10.46 -25.42
N LEU A 315 6.74 -9.73 -24.57
CA LEU A 315 5.81 -8.68 -24.98
C LEU A 315 6.58 -7.49 -25.57
N ASP A 316 6.07 -6.97 -26.70
CA ASP A 316 6.59 -5.74 -27.29
C ASP A 316 6.30 -4.54 -26.36
N ILE A 317 7.37 -3.93 -25.89
CA ILE A 317 7.34 -2.80 -24.96
C ILE A 317 6.64 -1.59 -25.58
N GLU A 318 6.85 -1.32 -26.87
CA GLU A 318 6.24 -0.16 -27.53
C GLU A 318 4.72 -0.34 -27.62
N GLU A 319 4.25 -1.54 -27.92
CA GLU A 319 2.83 -1.89 -27.91
C GLU A 319 2.22 -1.70 -26.52
N LEU A 320 2.88 -2.21 -25.47
CA LEU A 320 2.42 -2.05 -24.09
C LEU A 320 2.34 -0.57 -23.71
N GLN A 321 3.38 0.21 -23.99
CA GLN A 321 3.42 1.64 -23.69
C GLN A 321 2.34 2.42 -24.44
N ASN A 322 2.11 2.11 -25.72
CA ASN A 322 1.06 2.74 -26.52
C ASN A 322 -0.33 2.46 -25.93
N ARG A 323 -0.58 1.23 -25.48
CA ARG A 323 -1.84 0.87 -24.82
C ARG A 323 -2.01 1.57 -23.46
N LEU A 324 -0.95 1.62 -22.65
CA LEU A 324 -1.00 2.32 -21.37
C LEU A 324 -1.28 3.82 -21.56
N LYS A 325 -0.63 4.47 -22.53
CA LYS A 325 -0.89 5.86 -22.88
C LYS A 325 -2.32 6.07 -23.38
N SER A 326 -2.86 5.18 -24.21
CA SER A 326 -4.25 5.29 -24.70
C SER A 326 -5.27 5.16 -23.57
N ASP A 327 -4.93 4.42 -22.51
CA ASP A 327 -5.74 4.25 -21.30
C ASP A 327 -5.51 5.39 -20.28
N GLY A 328 -4.70 6.40 -20.63
CA GLY A 328 -4.43 7.59 -19.81
C GLY A 328 -3.35 7.41 -18.74
N VAL A 329 -2.57 6.34 -18.79
CA VAL A 329 -1.44 6.13 -17.88
C VAL A 329 -0.32 7.12 -18.22
N LEU A 330 0.19 7.77 -17.18
CA LEU A 330 1.31 8.70 -17.28
C LEU A 330 2.62 7.92 -17.18
N LEU A 331 3.34 7.85 -18.31
CA LEU A 331 4.74 7.41 -18.28
C LEU A 331 5.65 8.54 -17.81
N GLU A 332 5.27 9.79 -18.06
CA GLU A 332 5.96 10.99 -17.60
C GLU A 332 4.93 11.94 -16.97
N PRO A 333 5.29 12.76 -15.97
CA PRO A 333 4.38 13.71 -15.39
C PRO A 333 3.98 14.75 -16.43
N TYR A 334 2.73 15.21 -16.34
CA TYR A 334 2.33 16.44 -17.01
C TYR A 334 2.66 17.63 -16.09
N ILE A 335 3.10 18.73 -16.66
CA ILE A 335 3.22 20.00 -15.93
C ILE A 335 1.79 20.49 -15.70
N ASP A 336 1.41 20.69 -14.43
CA ASP A 336 0.13 21.29 -14.09
C ASP A 336 0.10 22.73 -14.66
N PRO A 337 -0.92 23.10 -15.48
CA PRO A 337 -1.01 24.43 -16.06
C PRO A 337 -1.14 25.59 -15.06
N ILE A 338 -1.24 25.31 -13.74
CA ILE A 338 -1.18 26.35 -12.69
C ILE A 338 0.19 27.08 -12.66
N GLU A 339 1.21 26.59 -13.36
CA GLU A 339 2.49 27.29 -13.58
C GLU A 339 2.53 28.22 -14.82
N LYS A 340 1.38 28.66 -15.35
CA LYS A 340 1.30 29.73 -16.37
C LYS A 340 0.54 30.96 -15.89
#